data_AF-A0A2M8PES0-F1
#
_entry.id   AF-A0A2M8PES0-F1
#
_cell.length_a   1.000
_cell.length_b   1.000
_cell.length_c   1.000
_cell.angle_alpha   90.00
_cell.angle_beta   90.00
_cell.angle_gamma   90.00
#
_symmetry.space_group_name_H-M   'P 1'
#
loop_
_entity.id
_entity.type
_entity.pdbx_description
1 polymer ?
#
loop_
_entity_poly.entity_id
_entity_poly.type
_entity_poly.pdbx_seq_one_letter_code
_entity_poly.pdbx_strand_id
1 'polypeptide(L)'
;MSASYLTVRKILPDGNEAMRYQGRVLERTARSVTIEAFFARPEVRLPYVTFRTGDRLIEHFYTDRWYNIFELYDVSGGHLKGWYCNIARPAVIDATSILWFDLALDVWVSPAGDVIVLDEDEFVALALDAATQQAARAAVAELRARVERGDAPFAIVIG
;
A
#
# COMPACT_ATOMS: atom_id res chain seq x y z
N MET A 1 -14.91 -23.91 1.40
CA MET A 1 -13.50 -23.71 0.99
C MET A 1 -12.77 -23.08 2.17
N SER A 2 -11.63 -23.63 2.60
CA SER A 2 -10.86 -23.02 3.70
C SER A 2 -10.32 -21.66 3.26
N ALA A 3 -10.34 -20.67 4.15
CA ALA A 3 -9.63 -19.42 3.91
C ALA A 3 -8.13 -19.70 3.74
N SER A 4 -7.51 -19.06 2.74
CA SER A 4 -6.07 -19.11 2.52
C SER A 4 -5.44 -17.84 3.08
N TYR A 5 -4.28 -17.96 3.72
CA TYR A 5 -3.55 -16.87 4.32
C TYR A 5 -2.12 -16.84 3.78
N LEU A 6 -1.57 -15.62 3.64
CA LEU A 6 -0.18 -15.39 3.31
C LEU A 6 0.49 -14.60 4.44
N THR A 7 1.76 -14.92 4.67
CA THR A 7 2.62 -14.14 5.55
C THR A 7 3.12 -12.91 4.79
N VAL A 8 2.77 -11.71 5.24
CA VAL A 8 3.28 -10.46 4.67
C VAL A 8 4.49 -10.00 5.47
N ARG A 9 5.53 -9.54 4.77
CA ARG A 9 6.76 -9.01 5.34
C ARG A 9 7.12 -7.69 4.66
N LYS A 10 7.21 -6.61 5.46
CA LYS A 10 7.73 -5.30 5.04
C LYS A 10 9.22 -5.24 5.34
N ILE A 11 10.03 -5.03 4.30
CA ILE A 11 11.48 -4.83 4.43
C ILE A 11 11.79 -3.36 4.23
N LEU A 12 12.59 -2.81 5.13
CA LEU A 12 13.07 -1.43 5.08
C LEU A 12 14.24 -1.28 4.10
N PRO A 13 14.58 -0.04 3.70
CA PRO A 13 15.74 0.22 2.84
C PRO A 13 17.07 -0.32 3.35
N ASP A 14 17.23 -0.43 4.68
CA ASP A 14 18.43 -0.98 5.33
C ASP A 14 18.47 -2.53 5.34
N GLY A 15 17.43 -3.19 4.81
CA GLY A 15 17.28 -4.63 4.73
C GLY A 15 16.62 -5.28 5.96
N ASN A 16 16.33 -4.50 7.02
CA ASN A 16 15.67 -5.02 8.20
C ASN A 16 14.17 -5.25 7.96
N GLU A 17 13.61 -6.25 8.66
CA GLU A 17 12.17 -6.49 8.64
C GLU A 17 11.47 -5.56 9.62
N ALA A 18 10.65 -4.64 9.10
CA ALA A 18 9.86 -3.71 9.91
C ALA A 18 8.59 -4.34 10.45
N MET A 19 7.93 -5.18 9.65
CA MET A 19 6.63 -5.76 9.99
C MET A 19 6.48 -7.16 9.44
N ARG A 20 5.76 -7.98 10.20
CA ARG A 20 5.30 -9.31 9.81
C ARG A 20 3.88 -9.55 10.32
N TYR A 21 2.99 -9.95 9.42
CA TYR A 21 1.59 -10.23 9.75
C TYR A 21 0.98 -11.25 8.79
N GLN A 22 -0.24 -11.71 9.11
CA GLN A 22 -1.02 -12.60 8.24
C GLN A 22 -2.09 -11.80 7.51
N GLY A 23 -2.25 -12.08 6.22
CA GLY A 23 -3.30 -11.53 5.37
C GLY A 23 -4.16 -12.64 4.78
N ARG A 24 -5.48 -12.47 4.80
CA ARG A 24 -6.42 -13.41 4.17
C ARG A 24 -6.49 -13.14 2.68
N VAL A 25 -6.18 -14.12 1.84
CA VAL A 25 -6.23 -13.96 0.38
C VAL A 25 -7.66 -13.73 -0.08
N LEU A 26 -7.87 -12.65 -0.83
CA LEU A 26 -9.13 -12.34 -1.52
C LEU A 26 -9.04 -12.70 -2.99
N GLU A 27 -7.92 -12.38 -3.62
CA GLU A 27 -7.69 -12.60 -5.04
C GLU A 27 -6.21 -12.86 -5.31
N ARG A 28 -5.94 -13.71 -6.30
CA ARG A 28 -4.59 -13.94 -6.82
C ARG A 28 -4.62 -14.03 -8.34
N THR A 29 -3.78 -13.24 -8.98
CA THR A 29 -3.56 -13.27 -10.43
C THR A 29 -2.12 -13.70 -10.74
N ALA A 30 -1.75 -13.71 -12.01
CA ALA A 30 -0.37 -13.98 -12.42
C ALA A 30 0.62 -12.89 -11.96
N ARG A 31 0.15 -11.66 -11.69
CA ARG A 31 1.03 -10.51 -11.35
C ARG A 31 0.64 -9.76 -10.08
N SER A 32 -0.40 -10.20 -9.38
CA SER A 32 -0.86 -9.54 -8.16
C SER A 32 -1.48 -10.51 -7.15
N VAL A 33 -1.47 -10.09 -5.90
CA VAL A 33 -2.30 -10.67 -4.83
C VAL A 33 -3.00 -9.54 -4.09
N THR A 34 -4.29 -9.74 -3.85
CA THR A 34 -5.09 -8.89 -2.96
C THR A 34 -5.38 -9.67 -1.68
N ILE A 35 -5.09 -9.07 -0.53
CA ILE A 35 -5.40 -9.64 0.78
C ILE A 35 -6.29 -8.71 1.60
N GLU A 36 -6.96 -9.27 2.60
CA GLU A 36 -7.56 -8.53 3.71
C GLU A 36 -6.69 -8.69 4.96
N ALA A 37 -6.40 -7.58 5.61
CA ALA A 37 -5.71 -7.50 6.90
C ALA A 37 -6.37 -6.46 7.80
N PHE A 38 -5.89 -6.33 9.04
CA PHE A 38 -6.41 -5.40 10.03
C PHE A 38 -5.27 -4.64 10.71
N PHE A 39 -5.44 -3.33 10.85
CA PHE A 39 -4.47 -2.47 11.50
C PHE A 39 -4.36 -2.83 13.00
N ALA A 40 -3.26 -3.46 13.40
CA ALA A 40 -3.10 -4.02 14.75
C ALA A 40 -2.29 -3.13 15.72
N ARG A 41 -1.92 -1.92 15.31
CA ARG A 41 -1.12 -0.98 16.14
C ARG A 41 -2.02 -0.01 16.90
N PRO A 42 -1.51 0.67 17.95
CA PRO A 42 -2.21 1.79 18.57
C PRO A 42 -2.60 2.85 17.54
N GLU A 43 -3.68 3.58 17.85
CA GLU A 43 -4.21 4.63 16.98
C GLU A 43 -3.13 5.66 16.60
N VAL A 44 -3.09 6.01 15.31
CA VAL A 44 -2.20 7.04 14.76
C VAL A 44 -3.05 8.11 14.09
N ARG A 45 -2.90 9.36 14.55
CA ARG A 45 -3.60 10.53 14.01
C ARG A 45 -2.65 11.31 13.13
N LEU A 46 -2.97 11.40 11.84
CA LEU A 46 -2.23 12.15 10.84
C LEU A 46 -3.12 13.30 10.32
N PRO A 47 -2.54 14.37 9.75
CA PRO A 47 -3.33 15.51 9.25
C PRO A 47 -4.39 15.14 8.19
N TYR A 48 -4.19 14.02 7.48
CA TYR A 48 -5.03 13.57 6.38
C TYR A 48 -5.89 12.33 6.70
N VAL A 49 -5.58 11.58 7.76
CA VAL A 49 -6.33 10.38 8.15
C VAL A 49 -6.05 9.96 9.59
N THR A 50 -6.98 9.23 10.22
CA THR A 50 -6.74 8.53 11.49
C THR A 50 -6.81 7.02 11.27
N PHE A 51 -5.67 6.35 11.50
CA PHE A 51 -5.59 4.90 11.59
C PHE A 51 -6.01 4.46 12.99
N ARG A 52 -7.05 3.65 13.08
CA ARG A 52 -7.57 3.10 14.34
C ARG A 52 -7.25 1.62 14.41
N THR A 53 -6.95 1.13 15.61
CA THR A 53 -6.80 -0.31 15.82
C THR A 53 -8.06 -1.04 15.37
N GLY A 54 -7.88 -2.05 14.51
CA GLY A 54 -8.96 -2.82 13.89
C GLY A 54 -9.47 -2.24 12.56
N ASP A 55 -8.95 -1.11 12.08
CA ASP A 55 -9.27 -0.66 10.72
C ASP A 55 -8.96 -1.77 9.71
N ARG A 56 -9.88 -1.96 8.77
CA ARG A 56 -9.76 -3.01 7.77
C ARG A 56 -8.95 -2.49 6.60
N LEU A 57 -7.99 -3.29 6.14
CA LEU A 57 -7.12 -2.99 5.03
C LEU A 57 -7.40 -3.99 3.91
N ILE A 58 -7.71 -3.50 2.71
CA ILE A 58 -7.62 -4.30 1.49
C ILE A 58 -6.31 -3.93 0.82
N GLU A 59 -5.37 -4.87 0.78
CA GLU A 59 -3.99 -4.61 0.37
C GLU A 59 -3.69 -5.29 -0.96
N HIS A 60 -3.26 -4.49 -1.94
CA HIS A 60 -2.91 -4.95 -3.28
C HIS A 60 -1.39 -4.93 -3.46
N PHE A 61 -0.82 -6.11 -3.68
CA PHE A 61 0.60 -6.30 -3.98
C PHE A 61 0.79 -6.70 -5.43
N TYR A 62 1.83 -6.16 -6.06
CA TYR A 62 2.12 -6.37 -7.48
C TYR A 62 3.56 -6.86 -7.68
N THR A 63 3.76 -7.81 -8.59
CA THR A 63 5.09 -8.30 -8.97
C THR A 63 5.72 -7.51 -10.11
N ASP A 64 4.95 -6.60 -10.71
CA ASP A 64 5.33 -5.80 -11.89
C ASP A 64 5.17 -4.28 -11.70
N ARG A 65 4.85 -3.81 -10.48
CA ARG A 65 4.68 -2.39 -10.17
C ARG A 65 5.55 -1.95 -9.01
N TRP A 66 5.93 -0.68 -9.03
CA TRP A 66 6.78 -0.05 -8.03
C TRP A 66 6.00 0.59 -6.88
N TYR A 67 4.89 -0.04 -6.51
CA TYR A 67 4.05 0.36 -5.39
C TYR A 67 3.16 -0.79 -4.94
N ASN A 68 2.64 -0.71 -3.73
CA ASN A 68 1.45 -1.44 -3.29
C ASN A 68 0.35 -0.42 -2.90
N ILE A 69 -0.91 -0.86 -2.83
CA ILE A 69 -2.03 0.03 -2.48
C ILE A 69 -2.83 -0.60 -1.34
N PHE A 70 -3.04 0.15 -0.27
CA PHE A 70 -3.87 -0.25 0.86
C PHE A 70 -5.14 0.61 0.87
N GLU A 71 -6.29 0.01 0.58
CA GLU A 71 -7.59 0.63 0.82
C GLU A 71 -7.89 0.55 2.32
N LEU A 72 -8.12 1.70 2.96
CA LEU A 72 -8.33 1.79 4.39
C LEU A 72 -9.82 1.99 4.70
N TYR A 73 -10.41 1.11 5.50
CA TYR A 73 -11.80 1.15 5.91
C TYR A 73 -11.93 1.29 7.43
N ASP A 74 -12.83 2.16 7.90
CA ASP A 74 -13.05 2.40 9.32
C ASP A 74 -13.60 1.17 10.06
N VAL A 75 -13.00 0.86 11.22
CA VAL A 75 -13.42 -0.26 12.08
C VAL A 75 -14.87 -0.16 12.58
N SER A 76 -15.43 1.04 12.77
CA SER A 76 -16.76 1.21 13.38
C SER A 76 -17.90 1.19 12.38
N GLY A 77 -17.65 1.52 11.10
CA GLY A 77 -18.70 1.63 10.10
C GLY A 77 -18.36 1.07 8.72
N GLY A 78 -17.13 0.62 8.49
CA GLY A 78 -16.69 0.07 7.21
C GLY A 78 -16.67 1.07 6.06
N HIS A 79 -16.77 2.38 6.33
CA HIS A 79 -16.64 3.40 5.29
C HIS A 79 -15.18 3.54 4.88
N LEU A 80 -14.96 3.80 3.59
CA LEU A 80 -13.64 4.05 3.05
C LEU A 80 -13.08 5.37 3.61
N LYS A 81 -11.90 5.31 4.21
CA LYS A 81 -11.12 6.47 4.67
C LYS A 81 -10.23 7.04 3.57
N GLY A 82 -9.79 6.20 2.64
CA GLY A 82 -8.92 6.56 1.52
C GLY A 82 -7.96 5.42 1.16
N TRP A 83 -6.94 5.76 0.37
CA TRP A 83 -5.91 4.81 -0.07
C TRP A 83 -4.53 5.28 0.35
N TYR A 84 -3.77 4.35 0.95
CA TYR A 84 -2.36 4.54 1.23
C TYR A 84 -1.55 3.74 0.21
N CYS A 85 -0.80 4.42 -0.65
CA CYS A 85 0.01 3.78 -1.67
C CYS A 85 1.48 3.85 -1.25
N ASN A 86 2.07 2.72 -0.88
CA ASN A 86 3.48 2.68 -0.52
C ASN A 86 4.31 2.55 -1.80
N ILE A 87 5.25 3.46 -2.03
CA ILE A 87 6.23 3.30 -3.12
C ILE A 87 7.25 2.27 -2.67
N ALA A 88 7.37 1.22 -3.48
CA ALA A 88 8.09 0.01 -3.10
C ALA A 88 8.73 -0.63 -4.34
N ARG A 89 9.70 -1.51 -4.14
CA ARG A 89 10.12 -2.41 -5.22
C ARG A 89 8.98 -3.41 -5.52
N PRO A 90 8.90 -3.96 -6.75
CA PRO A 90 7.97 -5.02 -7.05
C PRO A 90 8.06 -6.16 -6.04
N ALA A 91 6.90 -6.61 -5.55
CA ALA A 91 6.82 -7.59 -4.48
C ALA A 91 7.31 -8.96 -4.97
N VAL A 92 7.98 -9.69 -4.08
CA VAL A 92 8.26 -11.12 -4.26
C VAL A 92 7.11 -11.88 -3.62
N ILE A 93 6.35 -12.59 -4.43
CA ILE A 93 5.15 -13.31 -3.99
C ILE A 93 5.33 -14.79 -4.31
N ASP A 94 5.25 -15.64 -3.29
CA ASP A 94 5.31 -17.09 -3.43
C ASP A 94 3.98 -17.75 -2.98
N ALA A 95 3.99 -19.06 -2.71
CA ALA A 95 2.77 -19.79 -2.34
C ALA A 95 2.27 -19.46 -0.91
N THR A 96 3.13 -18.96 -0.03
CA THR A 96 2.84 -18.78 1.40
C THR A 96 3.20 -17.39 1.93
N SER A 97 3.85 -16.55 1.12
CA SER A 97 4.34 -15.25 1.56
C SER A 97 4.27 -14.15 0.49
N ILE A 98 4.22 -12.91 1.00
CA ILE A 98 4.38 -11.67 0.27
C ILE A 98 5.54 -10.92 0.94
N LEU A 99 6.57 -10.59 0.17
CA LEU A 99 7.70 -9.77 0.59
C LEU A 99 7.72 -8.50 -0.25
N TRP A 100 7.78 -7.33 0.39
CA TRP A 100 7.91 -6.06 -0.32
C TRP A 100 8.95 -5.17 0.35
N PHE A 101 9.62 -4.37 -0.47
CA PHE A 101 10.73 -3.51 -0.06
C PHE A 101 10.30 -2.06 -0.16
N ASP A 102 10.21 -1.41 0.99
CA ASP A 102 9.80 -0.04 1.15
C ASP A 102 10.86 0.94 0.61
N LEU A 103 10.42 2.04 0.02
CA LEU A 103 11.29 3.11 -0.45
C LEU A 103 11.05 4.43 0.30
N ALA A 104 10.40 4.41 1.46
CA ALA A 104 10.08 5.56 2.30
C ALA A 104 9.28 6.69 1.64
N LEU A 105 8.86 6.54 0.37
CA LEU A 105 8.02 7.50 -0.33
C LEU A 105 6.61 6.95 -0.37
N ASP A 106 5.62 7.77 -0.04
CA ASP A 106 4.23 7.34 0.00
C ASP A 106 3.30 8.32 -0.71
N VAL A 107 2.15 7.82 -1.13
CA VAL A 107 1.06 8.63 -1.69
C VAL A 107 -0.23 8.33 -0.95
N TRP A 108 -0.81 9.36 -0.35
CA TRP A 108 -2.16 9.31 0.18
C TRP A 108 -3.16 9.81 -0.86
N VAL A 109 -4.28 9.08 -1.00
CA VAL A 109 -5.41 9.47 -1.84
C VAL A 109 -6.67 9.56 -0.98
N SER A 110 -7.32 10.72 -0.95
CA SER A 110 -8.59 10.91 -0.24
C SER A 110 -9.75 10.24 -1.00
N PRO A 111 -10.89 9.93 -0.35
CA PRO A 111 -12.09 9.45 -1.04
C PRO A 111 -12.63 10.42 -2.09
N ALA A 112 -12.29 11.71 -2.00
CA ALA A 112 -12.63 12.73 -2.97
C ALA A 112 -11.66 12.80 -4.17
N GLY A 113 -10.56 12.04 -4.13
CA GLY A 113 -9.53 12.00 -5.18
C GLY A 113 -8.37 12.97 -4.97
N ASP A 114 -8.27 13.63 -3.81
CA ASP A 114 -7.12 14.48 -3.51
C ASP A 114 -5.87 13.63 -3.31
N VAL A 115 -4.76 14.03 -3.94
CA VAL A 115 -3.49 13.29 -3.91
C VAL A 115 -2.42 14.06 -3.15
N ILE A 116 -1.87 13.46 -2.10
CA ILE A 116 -0.78 14.00 -1.29
C ILE A 116 0.42 13.06 -1.39
N VAL A 117 1.60 13.60 -1.72
CA VAL A 117 2.87 12.85 -1.63
C VAL A 117 3.45 13.10 -0.24
N LEU A 118 3.94 12.05 0.39
CA LEU A 118 4.42 12.03 1.77
C LEU A 118 5.88 11.60 1.80
N ASP A 119 6.59 12.04 2.84
CA ASP A 119 7.93 11.53 3.21
C ASP A 119 9.00 11.67 2.10
N GLU A 120 8.88 12.74 1.29
CA GLU A 120 9.84 13.06 0.21
C GLU A 120 11.27 13.28 0.72
N ASP A 121 11.41 13.85 1.91
CA ASP A 121 12.69 14.07 2.58
C ASP A 121 13.32 12.76 3.06
N GLU A 122 12.54 11.84 3.62
CA GLU A 122 13.00 10.50 3.99
C GLU A 122 13.48 9.73 2.75
N PHE A 123 12.72 9.76 1.65
CA PHE A 123 13.11 9.16 0.37
C PHE A 123 14.42 9.73 -0.18
N VAL A 124 14.61 11.05 -0.14
CA VAL A 124 15.86 11.70 -0.58
C VAL A 124 17.03 11.27 0.29
N ALA A 125 16.83 11.13 1.61
CA ALA A 125 17.86 10.73 2.55
C ALA A 125 18.38 9.29 2.33
N LEU A 126 17.60 8.41 1.69
CA LEU A 126 18.02 7.05 1.35
C LEU A 126 19.20 6.98 0.37
N ALA A 127 19.50 8.07 -0.36
CA ALA A 127 20.60 8.13 -1.32
C ALA A 127 20.63 6.95 -2.32
N LEU A 128 19.45 6.54 -2.79
CA LEU A 128 19.26 5.42 -3.71
C LEU A 128 19.94 5.66 -5.07
N ASP A 129 20.22 4.60 -5.81
CA ASP A 129 20.74 4.73 -7.18
C ASP A 129 19.72 5.41 -8.12
N ALA A 130 20.23 5.99 -9.21
CA ALA A 130 19.44 6.79 -10.15
C ALA A 130 18.27 6.01 -10.78
N ALA A 131 18.45 4.71 -11.05
CA ALA A 131 17.41 3.88 -11.66
C ALA A 131 16.26 3.63 -10.66
N THR A 132 16.60 3.31 -9.40
CA THR A 132 15.61 3.17 -8.33
C THR A 132 14.87 4.48 -8.09
N GLN A 133 15.56 5.63 -8.07
CA GLN A 133 14.91 6.94 -7.92
C GLN A 133 13.94 7.24 -9.07
N GLN A 134 14.36 6.95 -10.31
CA GLN A 134 13.52 7.14 -11.49
C GLN A 134 12.26 6.28 -11.44
N ALA A 135 12.39 5.00 -11.06
CA ALA A 135 11.26 4.09 -10.95
C ALA A 135 10.27 4.51 -9.87
N ALA A 136 10.75 4.95 -8.71
CA ALA A 136 9.90 5.48 -7.63
C ALA A 136 9.12 6.74 -8.06
N ARG A 137 9.78 7.69 -8.74
CA ARG A 137 9.10 8.90 -9.25
C ARG A 137 8.09 8.58 -10.36
N ALA A 138 8.42 7.61 -11.23
CA ALA A 138 7.49 7.13 -12.25
C ALA A 138 6.27 6.46 -11.63
N ALA A 139 6.45 5.70 -10.53
CA ALA A 139 5.34 5.10 -9.78
C ALA A 139 4.39 6.16 -9.19
N VAL A 140 4.93 7.24 -8.60
CA VAL A 140 4.10 8.37 -8.13
C VAL A 140 3.31 9.00 -9.28
N ALA A 141 3.96 9.23 -10.42
CA ALA A 141 3.28 9.77 -11.61
C ALA A 141 2.19 8.82 -12.14
N GLU A 142 2.45 7.51 -12.17
CA GLU A 142 1.47 6.50 -12.55
C GLU A 142 0.26 6.52 -11.61
N LEU A 143 0.48 6.55 -10.29
CA LEU A 143 -0.59 6.62 -9.29
C LEU A 143 -1.46 7.85 -9.48
N ARG A 144 -0.86 9.04 -9.67
CA ARG A 144 -1.60 10.28 -9.99
C ARG A 144 -2.47 10.11 -11.23
N ALA A 145 -1.90 9.59 -12.32
CA ALA A 145 -2.63 9.38 -13.56
C ALA A 145 -3.76 8.34 -13.42
N ARG A 146 -3.59 7.31 -12.57
CA ARG A 146 -4.65 6.33 -12.27
C ARG A 146 -5.80 6.96 -11.49
N VAL A 147 -5.50 7.81 -10.51
CA VAL A 147 -6.51 8.57 -9.75
C VAL A 147 -7.29 9.50 -10.69
N GLU A 148 -6.60 10.26 -11.55
CA GLU A 148 -7.23 11.15 -12.53
C GLU A 148 -8.16 10.43 -13.50
N ARG A 149 -7.83 9.18 -13.88
CA ARG A 149 -8.69 8.35 -14.73
C ARG A 149 -9.81 7.63 -13.99
N GLY A 150 -9.79 7.61 -12.65
CA GLY A 150 -10.71 6.80 -11.85
C GLY A 150 -10.47 5.29 -11.97
N ASP A 151 -9.24 4.88 -12.28
CA ASP A 151 -8.90 3.46 -12.39
C ASP A 151 -9.01 2.79 -11.01
N ALA A 152 -9.53 1.57 -10.96
CA ALA A 152 -9.50 0.76 -9.73
C ALA A 152 -8.06 0.65 -9.17
N PRO A 153 -7.87 0.65 -7.84
CA PRO A 153 -8.89 0.70 -6.79
C PRO A 153 -9.42 2.10 -6.45
N PHE A 154 -8.99 3.15 -7.15
CA PHE A 154 -9.37 4.55 -6.87
C PHE A 154 -10.74 4.95 -7.42
N ALA A 155 -11.50 3.99 -7.95
CA ALA A 155 -12.83 4.25 -8.45
C ALA A 155 -13.68 4.79 -7.30
N ILE A 156 -14.08 6.05 -7.40
CA ILE A 156 -14.89 6.72 -6.38
C ILE A 156 -16.23 6.00 -6.33
N VAL A 157 -16.56 5.42 -5.18
CA VAL A 157 -17.94 5.00 -4.91
C VAL A 157 -18.72 6.27 -4.67
N ILE A 158 -19.28 6.85 -5.73
CA ILE A 158 -20.31 7.88 -5.60
C ILE A 158 -21.54 7.16 -5.05
N GLY A 159 -21.70 7.23 -3.73
CA GLY A 159 -22.93 6.82 -3.04
C GLY A 159 -24.07 7.80 -3.29
#